data_AF-A0A7C8JA33-F1
#
_entry.id   AF-A0A7C8JA33-F1
#
_cell.length_a   1.000
_cell.length_b   1.000
_cell.length_c   1.000
_cell.angle_alpha   90.00
_cell.angle_beta   90.00
_cell.angle_gamma   90.00
#
_symmetry.space_group_name_H-M   'P 1'
#
loop_
_entity.id
_entity.type
_entity.pdbx_description
1 polymer ?
#
loop_
_entity_poly.entity_id
_entity_poly.type
_entity_poly.pdbx_seq_one_letter_code
_entity_poly.pdbx_strand_id
1 'polypeptide(L)'
;MVRVTIYSSGAHYGPLKPAAPLRYDMRNVTNPPRQLRGNMDGRSKKLRDHLINDKDFLALLETIQNDILREIERLQKLECGKEVQVQVGVGADKEVDTTHEIQQSREIPEQECSKDADSHDKGRLPSDGEDTGDETSTNESQCDPDNENEPTVVVNCFCHLGRHRSASMVEELARLKWPVGTDIEVIHRDIDKDRRSSGKQKKVAKSSRMRGDNGFAED
;
A
#
# COMPACT_ATOMS: atom_id res chain seq x y z
N MET A 1 -14.08 2.65 -19.78
CA MET A 1 -12.72 2.08 -19.62
C MET A 1 -12.43 2.16 -18.13
N VAL A 2 -12.01 1.05 -17.50
CA VAL A 2 -11.83 1.02 -16.03
C VAL A 2 -10.37 1.24 -15.71
N ARG A 3 -10.06 2.27 -14.92
CA ARG A 3 -8.71 2.51 -14.43
C ARG A 3 -8.52 1.85 -13.08
N VAL A 4 -7.44 1.11 -12.90
CA VAL A 4 -7.07 0.48 -11.62
C VAL A 4 -5.74 1.06 -11.18
N THR A 5 -5.75 1.80 -10.07
CA THR A 5 -4.52 2.32 -9.46
C THR A 5 -4.16 1.49 -8.23
N ILE A 6 -2.99 0.85 -8.28
CA ILE A 6 -2.49 -0.04 -7.24
C ILE A 6 -1.30 0.61 -6.54
N TYR A 7 -1.49 0.94 -5.26
CA TYR A 7 -0.48 1.56 -4.42
C TYR A 7 0.29 0.53 -3.60
N SER A 8 1.61 0.70 -3.51
CA SER A 8 2.40 0.12 -2.44
C SER A 8 2.75 1.15 -1.38
N SER A 9 2.52 0.83 -0.11
CA SER A 9 2.83 1.72 1.01
C SER A 9 3.40 1.00 2.25
N GLY A 10 3.92 1.78 3.19
CA GLY A 10 4.41 1.35 4.50
C GLY A 10 3.53 1.90 5.62
N ALA A 11 3.08 1.03 6.52
CA ALA A 11 2.30 1.40 7.70
C ALA A 11 3.02 2.42 8.60
N HIS A 12 4.36 2.40 8.61
CA HIS A 12 5.18 3.39 9.31
C HIS A 12 4.88 4.84 8.88
N TYR A 13 4.52 5.05 7.61
CA TYR A 13 4.25 6.37 7.05
C TYR A 13 2.76 6.75 7.09
N GLY A 14 1.93 5.99 7.81
CA GLY A 14 0.49 6.20 7.94
C GLY A 14 -0.33 5.69 6.74
N PRO A 15 -1.67 5.75 6.82
CA PRO A 15 -2.57 5.32 5.75
C PRO A 15 -2.45 6.22 4.51
N LEU A 16 -2.96 5.76 3.36
CA LEU A 16 -3.15 6.62 2.19
C LEU A 16 -4.20 7.69 2.49
N LYS A 17 -4.03 8.85 1.85
CA LYS A 17 -4.98 9.96 1.86
C LYS A 17 -5.25 10.34 0.40
N PRO A 18 -6.46 10.11 -0.15
CA PRO A 18 -7.60 9.43 0.47
C PRO A 18 -7.34 7.94 0.75
N ALA A 19 -8.17 7.33 1.60
CA ALA A 19 -8.06 5.90 1.90
C ALA A 19 -8.53 5.08 0.70
N ALA A 20 -7.73 4.08 0.30
CA ALA A 20 -8.15 3.14 -0.72
C ALA A 20 -9.31 2.26 -0.20
N PRO A 21 -10.34 1.97 -1.03
CA PRO A 21 -11.42 1.06 -0.67
C PRO A 21 -10.92 -0.38 -0.48
N LEU A 22 -9.98 -0.84 -1.31
CA LEU A 22 -9.34 -2.15 -1.16
C LEU A 22 -7.98 -2.01 -0.49
N ARG A 23 -7.78 -2.68 0.66
CA ARG A 23 -6.57 -2.55 1.49
C ARG A 23 -6.09 -3.91 1.98
N TYR A 24 -4.81 -4.21 1.77
CA TYR A 24 -4.24 -5.50 2.09
C TYR A 24 -2.94 -5.38 2.87
N ASP A 25 -2.86 -6.09 4.00
CA ASP A 25 -1.71 -6.11 4.89
C ASP A 25 -0.73 -7.23 4.53
N MET A 26 0.44 -6.86 4.02
CA MET A 26 1.50 -7.78 3.60
C MET A 26 2.47 -8.12 4.74
N ARG A 27 2.19 -7.72 5.99
CA ARG A 27 3.08 -8.01 7.13
C ARG A 27 3.06 -9.47 7.55
N ASN A 28 1.99 -10.19 7.22
CA ASN A 28 1.82 -11.61 7.53
C ASN A 28 2.56 -12.53 6.54
N VAL A 29 2.93 -12.03 5.36
CA VAL A 29 3.73 -12.78 4.39
C VAL A 29 5.19 -12.89 4.85
N THR A 30 5.85 -13.98 4.48
CA THR A 30 7.27 -14.24 4.72
C THR A 30 8.13 -13.01 4.46
N ASN A 31 8.93 -12.66 5.46
CA ASN A 31 9.84 -11.53 5.38
C ASN A 31 11.09 -11.93 4.57
N PRO A 32 11.45 -11.21 3.49
CA PRO A 32 12.62 -11.58 2.70
C PRO A 32 13.92 -11.50 3.51
N PRO A 33 14.93 -12.33 3.19
CA PRO A 33 16.19 -12.40 3.91
C PRO A 33 16.92 -11.06 3.91
N ARG A 34 17.69 -10.81 4.98
CA ARG A 34 18.37 -9.52 5.22
C ARG A 34 19.24 -9.05 4.04
N GLN A 35 19.91 -9.97 3.37
CA GLN A 35 20.75 -9.66 2.20
C GLN A 35 19.95 -9.06 1.03
N LEU A 36 18.73 -9.57 0.78
CA LEU A 36 17.84 -9.01 -0.24
C LEU A 36 17.30 -7.65 0.22
N ARG A 37 16.92 -7.54 1.51
CA ARG A 37 16.34 -6.30 2.05
C ARG A 37 17.28 -5.10 2.04
N GLY A 38 18.59 -5.32 2.22
CA GLY A 38 19.57 -4.22 2.29
C GLY A 38 19.77 -3.49 0.96
N ASN A 39 19.77 -4.24 -0.15
CA ASN A 39 20.23 -3.73 -1.44
C ASN A 39 19.13 -3.66 -2.50
N MET A 40 18.00 -4.35 -2.29
CA MET A 40 16.92 -4.46 -3.27
C MET A 40 15.61 -3.94 -2.69
N ASP A 41 14.72 -3.52 -3.59
CA ASP A 41 13.34 -3.19 -3.30
C ASP A 41 12.41 -4.10 -4.12
N GLY A 42 11.09 -3.91 -3.99
CA GLY A 42 10.10 -4.74 -4.67
C GLY A 42 10.14 -4.69 -6.21
N ARG A 43 10.84 -3.73 -6.81
CA ARG A 43 11.04 -3.67 -8.27
C ARG A 43 12.13 -4.63 -8.75
N SER A 44 12.94 -5.17 -7.84
CA SER A 44 13.98 -6.16 -8.18
C SER A 44 13.37 -7.53 -8.44
N LYS A 45 13.61 -8.09 -9.64
CA LYS A 45 13.21 -9.45 -10.00
C LYS A 45 13.65 -10.48 -8.95
N LYS A 46 14.91 -10.41 -8.49
CA LYS A 46 15.46 -11.36 -7.52
C LYS A 46 14.72 -11.35 -6.18
N LEU A 47 14.21 -10.20 -5.75
CA LEU A 47 13.42 -10.11 -4.52
C LEU A 47 12.01 -10.67 -4.73
N ARG A 48 11.40 -10.40 -5.89
CA ARG A 48 10.10 -10.95 -6.25
C ARG A 48 10.13 -12.47 -6.43
N ASP A 49 11.12 -13.01 -7.14
CA ASP A 49 11.31 -14.45 -7.31
C ASP A 49 11.38 -15.18 -5.96
N HIS A 50 12.01 -14.56 -4.95
CA HIS A 50 12.03 -15.13 -3.60
C HIS A 50 10.64 -15.16 -2.95
N LEU A 51 9.85 -14.08 -3.08
CA LEU A 51 8.51 -13.99 -2.51
C LEU A 51 7.49 -14.86 -3.25
N ILE A 52 7.62 -15.03 -4.57
CA ILE A 52 6.75 -15.90 -5.38
C ILE A 52 6.88 -17.37 -4.96
N ASN A 53 8.02 -17.78 -4.41
CA ASN A 53 8.17 -19.15 -3.87
C ASN A 53 7.42 -19.37 -2.54
N ASP A 54 6.89 -18.31 -1.93
CA ASP A 54 6.08 -18.39 -0.72
C ASP A 54 4.60 -18.62 -1.06
N LYS A 55 4.01 -19.65 -0.46
CA LYS A 55 2.61 -20.03 -0.71
C LYS A 55 1.64 -18.96 -0.20
N ASP A 56 1.96 -18.34 0.94
CA ASP A 56 1.10 -17.31 1.53
C ASP A 56 1.10 -16.03 0.68
N PHE A 57 2.24 -15.71 0.06
CA PHE A 57 2.33 -14.60 -0.91
C PHE A 57 1.45 -14.89 -2.14
N LEU A 58 1.52 -16.10 -2.70
CA LEU A 58 0.71 -16.47 -3.86
C LEU A 58 -0.80 -16.51 -3.55
N ALA A 59 -1.19 -17.08 -2.42
CA ALA A 59 -2.60 -17.12 -2.00
C ALA A 59 -3.17 -15.70 -1.82
N LEU A 60 -2.36 -14.79 -1.27
CA LEU A 60 -2.75 -13.40 -1.10
C LEU A 60 -2.78 -12.65 -2.44
N LEU A 61 -1.84 -12.91 -3.35
CA LEU A 61 -1.83 -12.36 -4.72
C LEU A 61 -3.11 -12.75 -5.47
N GLU A 62 -3.50 -14.03 -5.41
CA GLU A 62 -4.73 -14.53 -6.02
C GLU A 62 -5.98 -13.90 -5.40
N THR A 63 -6.01 -13.77 -4.07
CA THR A 63 -7.11 -13.10 -3.35
C THR A 63 -7.29 -11.67 -3.85
N ILE A 64 -6.20 -10.89 -3.90
CA ILE A 64 -6.25 -9.49 -4.34
C ILE A 64 -6.67 -9.41 -5.81
N GLN A 65 -6.15 -10.29 -6.67
CA GLN A 65 -6.52 -10.33 -8.08
C GLN A 65 -8.03 -10.54 -8.24
N ASN A 66 -8.60 -11.51 -7.53
CA ASN A 66 -10.03 -11.83 -7.62
C ASN A 66 -10.92 -10.69 -7.13
N ASP A 67 -10.52 -10.00 -6.06
CA ASP A 67 -11.24 -8.84 -5.57
C ASP A 67 -11.23 -7.68 -6.56
N ILE A 68 -10.07 -7.41 -7.20
CA ILE A 68 -9.96 -6.38 -8.25
C ILE A 68 -10.82 -6.76 -9.45
N LEU A 69 -10.78 -8.01 -9.91
CA LEU A 69 -11.61 -8.48 -11.04
C LEU A 69 -13.10 -8.31 -10.76
N ARG A 70 -13.55 -8.63 -9.54
CA ARG A 70 -14.94 -8.42 -9.11
C ARG A 70 -15.34 -6.95 -9.20
N GLU A 71 -14.46 -6.05 -8.77
CA GLU A 71 -14.75 -4.61 -8.80
C GLU A 71 -14.74 -4.03 -10.21
N ILE A 72 -13.82 -4.50 -11.08
CA ILE A 72 -13.82 -4.16 -12.51
C ILE A 72 -15.14 -4.59 -13.15
N GLU A 73 -15.58 -5.84 -12.94
CA GLU A 73 -16.83 -6.34 -13.50
C GLU A 73 -18.05 -5.53 -13.02
N ARG A 74 -18.08 -5.19 -11.74
CA ARG A 74 -19.12 -4.35 -11.14
C ARG A 74 -19.20 -2.98 -11.83
N LEU A 75 -18.05 -2.35 -12.07
CA LEU A 75 -17.98 -1.03 -12.72
C LEU A 75 -18.32 -1.09 -14.22
N GLN A 76 -17.87 -2.12 -14.94
CA GLN A 76 -18.19 -2.30 -16.37
C GLN A 76 -19.70 -2.51 -16.59
N LYS A 77 -20.38 -3.27 -15.73
CA LYS A 77 -21.84 -3.45 -15.79
C LYS A 77 -22.59 -2.12 -15.61
N LEU A 78 -22.09 -1.25 -14.76
CA LEU A 78 -22.67 0.07 -14.52
C LEU A 78 -22.45 1.02 -15.72
N GLU A 79 -21.34 0.93 -16.43
CA GLU A 79 -21.13 1.67 -17.68
C GLU A 79 -22.11 1.22 -18.77
N CYS A 80 -22.25 -0.09 -18.99
CA CYS A 80 -23.15 -0.66 -20.01
C CYS A 80 -24.64 -0.33 -19.76
N GLY A 81 -25.05 -0.22 -18.49
CA GLY A 81 -26.42 0.16 -18.12
C GLY A 81 -26.75 1.64 -18.29
N LYS A 82 -25.76 2.53 -18.49
CA LYS A 82 -25.96 3.98 -18.61
C LYS A 82 -26.25 4.46 -20.04
N GLU A 83 -25.99 3.65 -21.06
CA GLU A 83 -26.24 4.03 -22.46
C GLU A 83 -27.70 3.88 -22.91
N VAL A 84 -28.60 3.38 -22.06
CA VAL A 84 -30.04 3.22 -22.39
C VAL A 84 -30.91 4.11 -21.50
N GLN A 85 -30.74 5.43 -21.63
CA GLN A 85 -31.80 6.41 -21.32
C GLN A 85 -31.97 7.39 -22.49
N VAL A 86 -32.32 6.86 -23.65
CA VAL A 86 -33.11 7.63 -24.61
C VAL A 86 -34.56 7.49 -24.17
N GLN A 87 -35.12 8.58 -23.65
CA GLN A 87 -36.53 8.69 -23.28
C GLN A 87 -37.43 8.29 -24.46
N VAL A 88 -38.15 7.18 -24.30
CA VAL A 88 -39.46 7.01 -24.92
C VAL A 88 -40.42 6.69 -23.78
N GLY A 89 -41.09 7.73 -23.29
CA GLY A 89 -42.16 7.58 -22.32
C GLY A 89 -43.42 7.06 -23.01
N VAL A 90 -44.08 6.07 -22.40
CA VAL A 90 -45.53 5.92 -22.16
C VAL A 90 -45.65 4.74 -21.16
N GLY A 91 -46.10 4.99 -19.92
CA GLY A 91 -47.32 4.43 -19.30
C GLY A 91 -47.35 2.89 -19.23
N ALA A 92 -47.56 2.20 -18.11
CA ALA A 92 -48.60 2.37 -17.11
C ALA A 92 -48.56 1.08 -16.22
N ASP A 93 -48.66 1.26 -14.90
CA ASP A 93 -49.20 0.36 -13.86
C ASP A 93 -49.12 -1.19 -13.98
N LYS A 94 -48.50 -1.83 -12.95
CA LYS A 94 -49.23 -2.64 -11.95
C LYS A 94 -48.33 -3.22 -10.85
N GLU A 95 -48.79 -3.03 -9.62
CA GLU A 95 -48.38 -3.71 -8.39
C GLU A 95 -48.78 -5.19 -8.41
N VAL A 96 -47.96 -6.09 -7.86
CA VAL A 96 -48.44 -7.25 -7.07
C VAL A 96 -47.37 -7.64 -6.02
N ASP A 97 -47.80 -7.49 -4.78
CA ASP A 97 -47.36 -8.07 -3.51
C ASP A 97 -47.27 -9.60 -3.54
N THR A 98 -46.22 -10.21 -2.99
CA THR A 98 -46.35 -11.52 -2.32
C THR A 98 -45.25 -11.71 -1.27
N THR A 99 -45.70 -11.62 -0.02
CA THR A 99 -45.05 -12.10 1.21
C THR A 99 -44.88 -13.62 1.20
N HIS A 100 -43.73 -14.17 1.63
CA HIS A 100 -43.73 -15.46 2.34
C HIS A 100 -42.54 -15.62 3.29
N GLU A 101 -42.90 -16.14 4.45
CA GLU A 101 -42.19 -16.28 5.73
C GLU A 101 -41.60 -17.72 5.86
N ILE A 102 -40.81 -17.94 6.93
CA ILE A 102 -40.55 -19.23 7.65
C ILE A 102 -39.19 -19.95 7.42
N GLN A 103 -38.27 -19.65 8.35
CA GLN A 103 -37.77 -20.52 9.45
C GLN A 103 -36.76 -21.69 9.20
N GLN A 104 -35.67 -21.57 9.96
CA GLN A 104 -35.14 -22.54 10.94
C GLN A 104 -33.98 -23.51 10.57
N SER A 105 -32.94 -23.36 11.41
CA SER A 105 -32.12 -24.41 12.05
C SER A 105 -30.87 -24.91 11.33
N ARG A 106 -29.71 -24.60 11.93
CA ARG A 106 -28.72 -25.61 12.34
C ARG A 106 -27.69 -25.07 13.34
N GLU A 107 -27.73 -25.67 14.53
CA GLU A 107 -26.63 -25.82 15.51
C GLU A 107 -25.45 -26.56 14.83
N ILE A 108 -24.19 -26.58 15.29
CA ILE A 108 -23.58 -27.09 16.54
C ILE A 108 -22.07 -26.62 16.56
N PRO A 109 -21.15 -27.13 17.42
CA PRO A 109 -20.80 -26.86 18.83
C PRO A 109 -19.44 -26.11 19.05
N GLU A 110 -19.23 -25.68 20.31
CA GLU A 110 -18.03 -25.75 21.19
C GLU A 110 -16.63 -25.87 20.51
N GLN A 111 -15.56 -25.19 20.92
CA GLN A 111 -14.84 -25.34 22.19
C GLN A 111 -13.47 -24.63 22.00
N GLU A 112 -12.92 -23.95 23.02
CA GLU A 112 -11.55 -24.15 23.56
C GLU A 112 -10.95 -22.74 23.83
N CYS A 113 -9.98 -22.49 24.70
CA CYS A 113 -9.38 -23.14 25.86
C CYS A 113 -8.54 -22.02 26.50
N SER A 114 -8.38 -22.07 27.81
CA SER A 114 -7.62 -21.13 28.65
C SER A 114 -6.12 -21.06 28.32
N LYS A 115 -5.47 -19.94 28.64
CA LYS A 115 -4.32 -19.87 29.57
C LYS A 115 -3.65 -18.49 29.65
N ASP A 116 -3.31 -18.16 30.89
CA ASP A 116 -2.50 -17.07 31.41
C ASP A 116 -1.00 -17.17 31.05
N ALA A 117 -0.32 -16.01 31.03
CA ALA A 117 1.08 -15.71 31.43
C ALA A 117 1.58 -14.50 30.62
N ASP A 118 1.69 -13.32 31.23
CA ASP A 118 2.91 -12.80 31.86
C ASP A 118 3.98 -12.32 30.85
N SER A 119 4.18 -11.01 30.78
CA SER A 119 5.53 -10.44 30.77
C SER A 119 5.51 -8.93 30.98
N HIS A 120 6.22 -8.54 32.03
CA HIS A 120 6.79 -7.21 32.25
C HIS A 120 7.45 -6.63 30.99
N ASP A 121 7.18 -5.36 30.68
CA ASP A 121 8.22 -4.50 30.09
C ASP A 121 8.11 -3.05 30.55
N LYS A 122 9.29 -2.46 30.74
CA LYS A 122 9.58 -1.26 31.50
C LYS A 122 9.48 0.01 30.66
N GLY A 123 9.17 1.11 31.36
CA GLY A 123 9.79 2.40 31.09
C GLY A 123 8.97 3.34 30.20
N ARG A 124 8.09 4.12 30.83
CA ARG A 124 7.56 5.36 30.24
C ARG A 124 8.24 6.57 30.87
N LEU A 125 8.61 7.47 29.97
CA LEU A 125 9.30 8.76 30.07
C LEU A 125 8.62 9.77 31.02
N PRO A 126 9.26 10.92 31.30
CA PRO A 126 8.97 12.08 30.43
C PRO A 126 10.16 13.04 30.21
N SER A 127 9.88 14.03 29.34
CA SER A 127 10.47 15.39 29.31
C SER A 127 11.63 15.57 28.34
N ASP A 128 11.76 16.66 27.59
CA ASP A 128 10.89 17.69 27.00
C ASP A 128 11.80 18.35 25.94
N GLY A 129 11.24 18.78 24.82
CA GLY A 129 12.04 19.34 23.73
C GLY A 129 11.16 19.96 22.67
N GLU A 130 10.71 21.17 22.98
CA GLU A 130 10.04 22.09 22.07
C GLU A 130 11.02 22.61 21.00
N ASP A 131 10.43 23.25 19.99
CA ASP A 131 11.04 24.29 19.14
C ASP A 131 11.76 23.84 17.85
N THR A 132 11.10 24.02 16.71
CA THR A 132 11.31 25.19 15.82
C THR A 132 10.57 24.94 14.50
N GLY A 133 9.76 25.92 14.10
CA GLY A 133 9.12 25.94 12.80
C GLY A 133 10.13 26.08 11.66
N ASP A 134 9.84 25.41 10.55
CA ASP A 134 10.35 25.84 9.25
C ASP A 134 9.31 25.53 8.18
N GLU A 135 8.77 26.60 7.65
CA GLU A 135 7.80 26.61 6.58
C GLU A 135 8.59 26.59 5.28
N THR A 136 8.44 25.55 4.46
CA THR A 136 8.80 25.69 3.04
C THR A 136 8.10 24.71 2.12
N SER A 137 7.25 25.31 1.29
CA SER A 137 7.04 24.99 -0.12
C SER A 137 6.45 23.63 -0.49
N THR A 138 5.12 23.63 -0.54
CA THR A 138 4.31 23.41 -1.76
C THR A 138 5.04 22.70 -2.90
N ASN A 139 4.72 21.42 -3.06
CA ASN A 139 4.54 20.87 -4.38
C ASN A 139 3.29 20.01 -4.34
N GLU A 140 2.16 20.70 -4.31
CA GLU A 140 0.85 20.12 -4.53
C GLU A 140 0.86 19.57 -5.94
N SER A 141 0.95 18.24 -6.05
CA SER A 141 0.75 17.55 -7.30
C SER A 141 -0.68 17.88 -7.73
N GLN A 142 -0.77 18.82 -8.66
CA GLN A 142 -1.98 19.26 -9.31
C GLN A 142 -2.64 18.03 -9.94
N CYS A 143 -3.63 17.49 -9.24
CA CYS A 143 -4.56 16.54 -9.80
C CYS A 143 -5.54 17.37 -10.64
N ASP A 144 -5.39 17.29 -11.96
CA ASP A 144 -6.38 17.81 -12.91
C ASP A 144 -7.77 17.30 -12.49
N PRO A 145 -8.71 18.18 -12.09
CA PRO A 145 -9.99 17.77 -11.49
C PRO A 145 -11.07 17.34 -12.50
N ASP A 146 -10.73 17.09 -13.77
CA ASP A 146 -11.72 17.00 -14.85
C ASP A 146 -11.98 15.59 -15.42
N ASN A 147 -11.61 14.51 -14.71
CA ASN A 147 -12.03 13.16 -15.09
C ASN A 147 -12.71 12.39 -13.94
N GLU A 148 -13.58 13.08 -13.20
CA GLU A 148 -14.38 12.53 -12.08
C GLU A 148 -15.39 11.44 -12.50
N ASN A 149 -15.50 11.11 -13.80
CA ASN A 149 -16.47 10.14 -14.32
C ASN A 149 -15.86 8.84 -14.82
N GLU A 150 -14.53 8.70 -14.87
CA GLU A 150 -13.94 7.42 -15.24
C GLU A 150 -14.05 6.44 -14.07
N PRO A 151 -14.62 5.23 -14.25
CA PRO A 151 -14.73 4.27 -13.16
C PRO A 151 -13.33 3.83 -12.71
N THR A 152 -12.97 4.20 -11.48
CA THR A 152 -11.67 3.88 -10.90
C THR A 152 -11.77 2.82 -9.80
N VAL A 153 -10.85 1.87 -9.80
CA VAL A 153 -10.58 0.96 -8.67
C VAL A 153 -9.27 1.40 -8.02
N VAL A 154 -9.29 1.68 -6.72
CA VAL A 154 -8.08 2.05 -5.97
C VAL A 154 -7.75 0.98 -4.96
N VAL A 155 -6.52 0.46 -5.04
CA VAL A 155 -6.03 -0.65 -4.21
C VAL A 155 -4.79 -0.21 -3.46
N ASN A 156 -4.65 -0.61 -2.20
CA ASN A 156 -3.45 -0.37 -1.41
C ASN A 156 -2.92 -1.65 -0.78
N CYS A 157 -1.75 -2.08 -1.23
CA CYS A 157 -0.96 -3.11 -0.57
C CYS A 157 0.03 -2.42 0.37
N PHE A 158 0.04 -2.77 1.66
CA PHE A 158 0.96 -2.15 2.61
C PHE A 158 1.78 -3.16 3.40
N CYS A 159 3.03 -2.83 3.70
CA CYS A 159 3.86 -3.59 4.64
C CYS A 159 4.40 -2.66 5.72
N HIS A 160 5.47 -3.00 6.42
CA HIS A 160 6.00 -2.12 7.46
C HIS A 160 6.55 -0.79 6.90
N LEU A 161 7.51 -0.86 5.97
CA LEU A 161 8.18 0.33 5.38
C LEU A 161 7.80 0.62 3.92
N GLY A 162 7.03 -0.25 3.27
CA GLY A 162 6.60 -0.03 1.89
C GLY A 162 7.64 -0.29 0.80
N ARG A 163 8.76 -0.96 1.14
CA ARG A 163 9.90 -1.14 0.21
C ARG A 163 10.03 -2.52 -0.42
N HIS A 164 9.56 -3.57 0.26
CA HIS A 164 9.84 -4.95 -0.14
C HIS A 164 8.56 -5.71 -0.50
N ARG A 165 7.84 -6.23 0.49
CA ARG A 165 6.68 -7.11 0.31
C ARG A 165 5.55 -6.43 -0.47
N SER A 166 5.10 -5.26 -0.01
CA SER A 166 4.04 -4.52 -0.71
C SER A 166 4.45 -4.05 -2.10
N ALA A 167 5.68 -3.55 -2.27
CA ALA A 167 6.18 -3.15 -3.58
C ALA A 167 6.28 -4.33 -4.55
N SER A 168 6.65 -5.53 -4.06
CA SER A 168 6.69 -6.74 -4.88
C SER A 168 5.30 -7.21 -5.26
N MET A 169 4.34 -7.16 -4.33
CA MET A 169 2.96 -7.56 -4.59
C MET A 169 2.34 -6.74 -5.73
N VAL A 170 2.49 -5.41 -5.70
CA VAL A 170 1.91 -4.55 -6.74
C VAL A 170 2.60 -4.72 -8.10
N GLU A 171 3.91 -4.99 -8.09
CA GLU A 171 4.68 -5.30 -9.31
C GLU A 171 4.24 -6.63 -9.94
N GLU A 172 3.88 -7.62 -9.13
CA GLU A 172 3.33 -8.89 -9.65
C GLU A 172 1.90 -8.71 -10.14
N LEU A 173 1.05 -7.97 -9.43
CA LEU A 173 -0.32 -7.65 -9.89
C LEU A 173 -0.32 -6.98 -11.28
N ALA A 174 0.59 -6.05 -11.53
CA ALA A 174 0.70 -5.37 -12.83
C ALA A 174 1.20 -6.26 -13.98
N ARG A 175 1.78 -7.42 -13.68
CA ARG A 175 2.22 -8.40 -14.68
C ARG A 175 1.14 -9.40 -15.05
N LEU A 176 0.05 -9.44 -14.28
CA LEU A 176 -1.08 -10.32 -14.56
C LEU A 176 -1.85 -9.84 -15.80
N LYS A 177 -2.63 -10.76 -16.37
CA LYS A 177 -3.55 -10.43 -17.46
C LYS A 177 -4.84 -9.88 -16.88
N TRP A 178 -5.21 -8.70 -17.36
CA TRP A 178 -6.44 -8.03 -16.98
C TRP A 178 -7.45 -8.02 -18.14
N PRO A 179 -8.75 -7.89 -17.87
CA PRO A 179 -9.78 -7.77 -18.90
C PRO A 179 -9.48 -6.64 -19.89
N VAL A 180 -10.02 -6.75 -21.10
CA VAL A 180 -9.89 -5.70 -22.12
C VAL A 180 -10.60 -4.43 -21.65
N GLY A 181 -10.02 -3.27 -21.93
CA GLY A 181 -10.56 -1.99 -21.48
C GLY A 181 -10.29 -1.69 -20.00
N THR A 182 -9.32 -2.39 -19.40
CA THR A 182 -8.75 -2.08 -18.09
C THR A 182 -7.36 -1.47 -18.25
N ASP A 183 -7.11 -0.35 -17.59
CA ASP A 183 -5.78 0.25 -17.45
C ASP A 183 -5.24 0.02 -16.04
N ILE A 184 -3.98 -0.40 -15.94
CA ILE A 184 -3.34 -0.68 -14.64
C ILE A 184 -2.21 0.31 -14.42
N GLU A 185 -2.30 1.05 -13.32
CA GLU A 185 -1.28 1.98 -12.87
C GLU A 185 -0.72 1.53 -11.53
N VAL A 186 0.61 1.47 -11.42
CA VAL A 186 1.30 1.13 -10.17
C VAL A 186 2.00 2.34 -9.59
N ILE A 187 1.74 2.62 -8.31
CA ILE A 187 2.34 3.75 -7.60
C ILE A 187 3.02 3.29 -6.32
N HIS A 188 4.32 3.58 -6.20
CA HIS A 188 5.10 3.26 -5.02
C HIS A 188 5.28 4.48 -4.12
N ARG A 189 4.48 4.60 -3.06
CA ARG A 189 4.49 5.78 -2.18
C ARG A 189 5.82 6.00 -1.44
N ASP A 190 6.42 4.90 -0.97
CA ASP A 190 7.48 4.96 0.06
C ASP A 190 8.84 4.42 -0.40
N ILE A 191 8.96 3.95 -1.65
CA ILE A 191 10.16 3.22 -2.12
C ILE A 191 11.42 4.09 -2.18
N ASP A 192 11.28 5.39 -2.45
CA ASP A 192 12.39 6.33 -2.61
C ASP A 192 12.60 7.26 -1.39
N LYS A 193 11.79 7.14 -0.33
CA LYS A 193 11.86 8.03 0.83
C LYS A 193 13.14 7.85 1.65
N ASP A 194 13.62 6.62 1.83
CA ASP A 194 14.82 6.32 2.63
C ASP A 194 16.13 6.83 1.99
N ARG A 195 16.13 7.09 0.68
CA ARG A 195 17.32 7.58 -0.04
C ARG A 195 17.52 9.08 0.08
N ARG A 196 16.45 9.84 0.35
CA ARG A 196 16.51 11.30 0.43
C ARG A 196 17.09 11.79 1.77
N SER A 197 16.94 11.02 2.84
CA SER A 197 17.50 11.36 4.17
C SER A 197 18.99 11.06 4.32
N SER A 198 19.54 10.13 3.53
CA SER A 198 20.95 9.70 3.62
C SER A 198 21.93 10.56 2.80
N GLY A 199 21.44 11.48 1.95
CA GLY A 199 22.28 12.36 1.12
C GLY A 199 22.80 13.63 1.81
N LYS A 200 22.39 13.93 3.04
CA LYS A 200 22.62 15.23 3.70
C LYS A 200 23.74 15.25 4.74
N GLN A 201 24.74 14.36 4.67
CA GLN A 201 25.97 14.47 5.46
C GLN A 201 27.20 13.97 4.71
N LYS A 202 27.66 14.77 3.73
CA LYS A 202 29.09 14.76 3.35
C LYS A 202 29.53 16.18 3.00
N LYS A 203 29.38 17.11 3.95
CA LYS A 203 30.14 18.35 3.90
C LYS A 203 31.61 17.99 4.14
N VAL A 204 32.36 18.11 3.05
CA VAL A 204 33.80 18.13 2.95
C VAL A 204 34.36 19.08 4.02
N ALA A 205 35.02 18.54 5.04
CA ALA A 205 36.01 19.30 5.82
C ALA A 205 37.38 18.81 5.38
N LYS A 206 37.87 19.34 4.26
CA LYS A 206 39.26 19.23 3.83
C LYS A 206 39.92 20.59 4.03
N SER A 207 41.10 20.56 4.64
CA SER A 207 42.10 21.63 4.78
C SER A 207 42.02 22.54 6.01
N SER A 208 43.01 22.36 6.90
CA SER A 208 43.80 23.47 7.46
C SER A 208 45.04 22.93 8.18
N ARG A 209 46.22 23.07 7.52
CA ARG A 209 47.58 23.35 8.07
C ARG A 209 48.16 22.33 9.08
N MET A 210 49.24 21.57 8.86
CA MET A 210 50.56 21.90 8.28
C MET A 210 51.12 23.26 8.74
N ARG A 211 51.80 23.27 9.89
CA ARG A 211 53.00 24.04 10.32
C ARG A 211 53.43 23.41 11.66
N GLY A 212 54.59 22.75 11.75
CA GLY A 212 55.89 23.38 12.10
C GLY A 212 55.89 23.69 13.61
N ASP A 213 56.82 23.30 14.46
CA ASP A 213 58.28 23.17 14.30
C ASP A 213 58.85 22.62 15.63
N ASN A 214 60.01 21.97 15.56
CA ASN A 214 60.70 21.30 16.67
C ASN A 214 61.46 22.31 17.55
N GLY A 215 61.20 22.33 18.86
CA GLY A 215 62.04 23.03 19.84
C GLY A 215 62.85 22.05 20.69
N PHE A 216 64.12 21.88 20.30
CA PHE A 216 65.18 21.22 21.07
C PHE A 216 65.70 22.21 22.13
N ALA A 217 65.71 21.84 23.40
CA ALA A 217 66.39 22.59 24.45
C ALA A 217 67.21 21.61 25.30
N GLU A 218 68.54 21.75 25.18
CA GLU A 218 69.54 21.17 26.07
C GLU A 218 69.71 22.10 27.27
N ASP A 219 69.80 21.53 28.47
CA ASP A 219 70.63 22.00 29.58
C ASP A 219 71.01 20.78 30.45
#